data_AF-A0A242K928-F1
#
_entry.id   AF-A0A242K928-F1
#
_cell.length_a   1.000
_cell.length_b   1.000
_cell.length_c   1.000
_cell.angle_alpha   90.00
_cell.angle_beta   90.00
_cell.angle_gamma   90.00
#
_symmetry.space_group_name_H-M   'P 1'
#
loop_
_entity.id
_entity.type
_entity.pdbx_description
1 polymer ?
#
loop_
_entity_poly.entity_id
_entity_poly.type
_entity_poly.pdbx_seq_one_letter_code
_entity_poly.pdbx_strand_id
1 'polypeptide(L)'
;MKAYEAMKLIDEYGAHKTLQSVFESFGREFECPQCKGTGFYQKKVIVPYPSGLPDSGWVPDTIEYKRTECNLCGGHGWSDHEYKPKMVQEGWEEIKS
;
A
#
# COMPACT_ATOMS: atom_id res chain seq x y z
N MET A 1 29.86 1.08 -15.64
CA MET A 1 28.49 1.37 -15.18
C MET A 1 28.17 2.80 -15.55
N LYS A 2 27.12 3.02 -16.35
CA LYS A 2 26.74 4.37 -16.79
C LYS A 2 26.00 5.08 -15.65
N ALA A 3 26.12 6.40 -15.55
CA ALA A 3 25.51 7.18 -14.45
C ALA A 3 23.99 6.93 -14.30
N TYR A 4 23.28 6.64 -15.39
CA TYR A 4 21.84 6.30 -15.34
C TYR A 4 21.55 4.98 -14.60
N GLU A 5 22.44 3.99 -14.69
CA GLU A 5 22.27 2.69 -14.03
C GLU A 5 22.43 2.87 -12.51
N ALA A 6 23.41 3.68 -12.11
CA ALA A 6 23.59 4.06 -10.71
C ALA A 6 22.39 4.84 -10.16
N MET A 7 21.79 5.75 -10.94
CA MET A 7 20.57 6.46 -10.53
C MET A 7 19.37 5.51 -10.33
N LYS A 8 19.16 4.54 -11.22
CA LYS A 8 18.12 3.52 -11.03
C LYS A 8 18.33 2.71 -9.76
N LEU A 9 19.57 2.29 -9.49
CA LEU A 9 19.90 1.54 -8.28
C LEU A 9 19.74 2.39 -7.02
N ILE A 10 20.04 3.69 -7.05
CA ILE A 10 19.81 4.60 -5.93
C ILE A 10 18.32 4.85 -5.70
N ASP A 11 17.50 4.88 -6.73
CA ASP A 11 16.05 5.01 -6.59
C ASP A 11 15.41 3.71 -6.06
N GLU A 12 15.84 2.56 -6.58
CA GLU A 12 15.34 1.24 -6.16
C GLU A 12 15.82 0.82 -4.77
N TYR A 13 17.10 1.07 -4.45
CA TYR A 13 17.82 0.57 -3.27
C TYR A 13 18.43 1.67 -2.39
N GLY A 14 18.03 2.93 -2.57
CA GLY A 14 18.58 4.08 -1.86
C GLY A 14 18.43 4.04 -0.35
N ALA A 15 19.14 4.95 0.32
CA ALA A 15 19.35 4.99 1.77
C ALA A 15 18.09 5.02 2.66
N HIS A 16 16.91 5.23 2.08
CA HIS A 16 15.62 5.22 2.78
C HIS A 16 15.03 3.80 2.94
N LYS A 17 15.63 2.79 2.29
CA LYS A 17 15.27 1.37 2.43
C LYS A 17 16.31 0.62 3.25
N THR A 18 15.88 -0.25 4.15
CA THR A 18 16.79 -1.13 4.91
C THR A 18 17.25 -2.29 4.01
N LEU A 19 18.44 -2.85 4.26
CA LEU A 19 18.91 -4.05 3.56
C LEU A 19 17.90 -5.21 3.64
N GLN A 20 17.19 -5.33 4.77
CA GLN A 20 16.10 -6.28 4.94
C GLN A 20 14.96 -6.03 3.93
N SER A 21 14.49 -4.78 3.81
CA SER A 21 13.43 -4.45 2.85
C SER A 21 13.84 -4.68 1.39
N VAL A 22 15.13 -4.49 1.07
CA VAL A 22 15.71 -4.81 -0.24
C VAL A 22 15.65 -6.32 -0.49
N PHE A 23 16.07 -7.12 0.49
CA PHE A 23 16.04 -8.58 0.39
C PHE A 23 14.60 -9.11 0.27
N GLU A 24 13.66 -8.55 1.01
CA GLU A 24 12.24 -8.92 0.96
C GLU A 24 11.57 -8.57 -0.37
N SER A 25 12.05 -7.52 -1.06
CA SER A 25 11.58 -7.14 -2.39
C SER A 25 12.20 -7.97 -3.52
N PHE A 26 13.30 -8.69 -3.25
CA PHE A 26 13.97 -9.49 -4.26
C PHE A 26 13.09 -10.69 -4.66
N GLY A 27 12.78 -10.81 -5.95
CA GLY A 27 11.88 -11.84 -6.48
C GLY A 27 10.39 -11.48 -6.49
N ARG A 28 10.02 -10.23 -6.19
CA ARG A 28 8.63 -9.73 -6.26
C ARG A 28 8.45 -8.79 -7.44
N GLU A 29 8.18 -9.37 -8.61
CA GLU A 29 8.17 -8.66 -9.89
C GLU A 29 6.80 -8.06 -10.25
N PHE A 30 5.74 -8.50 -9.59
CA PHE A 30 4.36 -8.16 -9.95
C PHE A 30 3.78 -7.14 -9.00
N GLU A 31 3.23 -6.05 -9.54
CA GLU A 31 2.56 -5.02 -8.75
C GLU A 31 1.30 -5.61 -8.11
N CYS A 32 1.11 -5.41 -6.81
CA CYS A 32 -0.10 -5.88 -6.13
C CYS A 32 -1.32 -5.11 -6.66
N PRO A 33 -2.33 -5.79 -7.24
CA PRO A 33 -3.50 -5.10 -7.79
C PRO A 33 -4.40 -4.49 -6.71
N GLN A 34 -4.30 -4.95 -5.47
CA GLN A 34 -5.14 -4.48 -4.37
C GLN A 34 -4.66 -3.12 -3.82
N CYS A 35 -3.35 -2.91 -3.68
CA CYS A 35 -2.78 -1.67 -3.15
C CYS A 35 -2.04 -0.83 -4.20
N LYS A 36 -1.90 -1.32 -5.43
CA LYS A 36 -1.20 -0.62 -6.53
C LYS A 36 0.22 -0.20 -6.14
N GLY A 37 1.01 -1.17 -5.70
CA GLY A 37 2.42 -0.94 -5.36
C GLY A 37 2.69 -0.27 -4.01
N THR A 38 1.69 0.27 -3.31
CA THR A 38 1.94 1.04 -2.06
C THR A 38 2.27 0.15 -0.85
N GLY A 39 1.71 -1.06 -0.79
CA GLY A 39 1.83 -1.98 0.34
C GLY A 39 0.92 -1.65 1.53
N PHE A 40 0.33 -0.45 1.57
CA PHE A 40 -0.53 -0.03 2.67
C PHE A 40 -1.68 0.88 2.18
N TYR A 41 -2.73 0.93 2.99
CA TYR A 41 -3.83 1.89 2.90
C TYR A 41 -3.66 2.93 3.99
N GLN A 42 -3.98 4.18 3.67
CA GLN A 42 -4.05 5.26 4.67
C GLN A 42 -5.50 5.62 4.94
N LYS A 43 -5.88 5.59 6.22
CA LYS A 43 -7.16 6.11 6.68
C LYS A 43 -6.92 7.38 7.48
N LYS A 44 -7.61 8.44 7.10
CA LYS A 44 -7.69 9.68 7.89
C LYS A 44 -8.53 9.40 9.15
N VAL A 45 -7.97 9.70 10.31
CA VAL A 45 -8.62 9.57 11.62
C VAL A 45 -8.59 10.92 12.30
N ILE A 46 -9.73 11.34 12.84
CA ILE A 46 -9.84 12.54 13.66
C ILE A 46 -9.63 12.11 15.10
N VAL A 47 -8.61 12.67 15.75
CA VAL A 47 -8.34 12.48 17.18
C VAL A 47 -8.89 13.70 17.89
N PRO A 48 -10.00 13.56 18.64
CA PRO A 48 -10.62 14.68 19.30
C PRO A 48 -9.70 15.23 20.40
N TYR A 49 -9.64 16.55 20.53
CA TYR A 49 -8.92 17.16 21.64
C TYR A 49 -9.60 16.74 22.96
N PRO A 50 -8.83 16.43 24.03
CA PRO A 50 -9.41 15.98 25.29
C PRO A 50 -10.44 16.97 25.85
N SER A 51 -11.55 16.44 26.37
CA SER A 51 -12.56 17.24 27.05
C SER A 51 -12.15 17.52 28.49
N GLY A 52 -12.57 18.68 29.02
CA GLY A 52 -12.35 19.07 30.42
C GLY A 52 -11.05 19.81 30.70
N LEU A 53 -10.31 20.19 29.65
CA LEU A 53 -9.17 21.11 29.75
C LEU A 53 -9.65 22.56 29.58
N PRO A 54 -8.95 23.56 30.17
CA PRO A 54 -9.37 24.96 30.12
C PRO A 54 -9.40 25.55 28.70
N ASP A 55 -8.73 24.90 27.76
CA ASP A 55 -8.65 25.24 26.34
C ASP A 55 -9.51 24.31 25.45
N SER A 56 -10.25 23.36 26.02
CA SER A 56 -11.22 22.55 25.29
C SER A 56 -12.25 23.46 24.60
N GLY A 57 -12.37 23.36 23.27
CA GLY A 57 -13.24 24.20 22.45
C GLY A 57 -12.55 25.36 21.74
N TRP A 58 -11.31 25.68 22.10
CA TRP A 58 -10.44 26.61 21.36
C TRP A 58 -9.43 25.87 20.48
N VAL A 59 -8.94 24.71 20.95
CA VAL A 59 -7.98 23.89 20.22
C VAL A 59 -8.71 22.97 19.24
N PRO A 60 -8.34 22.96 17.95
CA PRO A 60 -8.95 22.07 16.96
C PRO A 60 -8.50 20.61 17.16
N ASP A 61 -9.36 19.69 16.72
CA ASP A 61 -9.02 18.27 16.68
C ASP A 61 -7.81 17.99 15.78
N THR A 62 -7.06 16.95 16.14
CA THR A 62 -5.88 16.55 15.39
C THR A 62 -6.26 15.57 14.28
N ILE A 63 -5.67 15.73 13.10
CA ILE A 63 -5.81 14.77 12.00
C ILE A 63 -4.60 13.85 12.01
N GLU A 64 -4.86 12.56 12.16
CA GLU A 64 -3.85 11.51 12.04
C GLU A 64 -4.12 10.62 10.81
N TYR A 65 -3.05 10.09 10.23
CA TYR A 65 -3.13 9.12 9.14
C TYR A 65 -2.69 7.76 9.67
N LYS A 66 -3.65 6.85 9.88
CA LYS A 66 -3.34 5.47 10.25
C LYS A 66 -3.06 4.66 9.00
N ARG A 67 -1.93 3.95 9.01
CA ARG A 67 -1.55 2.99 7.97
C ARG A 67 -2.11 1.63 8.35
N THR A 68 -2.70 0.96 7.38
CA THR A 68 -3.12 -0.44 7.47
C THR A 68 -2.44 -1.19 6.33
N GLU A 69 -1.76 -2.27 6.64
CA GLU A 69 -1.05 -3.08 5.65
C GLU A 69 -2.01 -3.71 4.64
N CYS A 70 -1.56 -3.86 3.41
CA CYS A 70 -2.30 -4.57 2.39
C CYS A 70 -2.23 -6.07 2.65
N ASN A 71 -3.40 -6.70 2.79
CA ASN A 71 -3.48 -8.14 3.08
C ASN A 71 -3.00 -9.01 1.92
N LEU A 72 -3.27 -8.62 0.66
CA LEU A 72 -2.90 -9.45 -0.51
C LEU A 72 -1.38 -9.59 -0.67
N CYS A 73 -0.63 -8.51 -0.48
CA CYS A 73 0.82 -8.52 -0.62
C CYS A 73 1.55 -8.51 0.73
N GLY A 74 0.85 -8.65 1.85
CA GLY A 74 1.43 -8.66 3.20
C GLY A 74 2.25 -7.41 3.52
N GLY A 75 1.79 -6.21 3.12
CA GLY A 75 2.52 -4.97 3.39
C GLY A 75 3.61 -4.59 2.37
N HIS A 76 3.97 -5.48 1.44
CA HIS A 76 5.14 -5.28 0.59
C HIS A 76 4.90 -4.45 -0.69
N GLY A 77 3.65 -4.29 -1.12
CA GLY A 77 3.28 -3.57 -2.34
C GLY A 77 3.43 -4.37 -3.63
N TRP A 78 4.32 -5.36 -3.64
CA TRP A 78 4.63 -6.24 -4.78
C TRP A 78 4.53 -7.71 -4.38
N SER A 79 4.33 -8.59 -5.36
CA SER A 79 4.24 -10.04 -5.22
C SER A 79 5.14 -10.79 -6.19
N ASP A 80 5.48 -12.01 -5.83
CA ASP A 80 6.19 -13.03 -6.62
C ASP A 80 5.30 -13.67 -7.70
N HIS A 81 3.99 -13.50 -7.59
CA HIS A 81 3.01 -14.03 -8.55
C HIS A 81 2.09 -12.92 -9.08
N GLU A 82 1.69 -13.06 -10.34
CA GLU A 82 0.70 -12.17 -10.97
C GLU A 82 -0.71 -12.53 -10.50
N TYR A 83 -1.38 -11.60 -9.82
CA TYR A 83 -2.78 -11.77 -9.40
C TYR A 83 -3.73 -11.29 -10.50
N LYS A 84 -4.62 -12.17 -10.96
CA LYS A 84 -5.67 -11.84 -11.93
C LYS A 84 -7.07 -11.90 -11.29
N PRO A 85 -7.99 -10.99 -11.64
CA PRO A 85 -9.37 -11.07 -11.19
C PRO A 85 -10.00 -12.40 -11.62
N LYS A 86 -10.63 -13.11 -10.69
CA LYS A 86 -11.44 -14.27 -11.03
C LYS A 86 -12.81 -13.76 -11.50
N MET A 87 -13.08 -13.88 -12.81
CA MET A 87 -14.41 -13.61 -13.36
C MET A 87 -15.38 -14.67 -12.84
N VAL A 88 -16.40 -14.26 -12.07
CA VAL A 88 -17.48 -15.13 -11.63
C VAL A 88 -18.70 -14.80 -12.50
N GLN A 89 -19.09 -15.73 -13.36
CA GLN A 89 -20.37 -15.62 -14.06
C GLN A 89 -21.47 -16.06 -13.10
N GLU A 90 -22.39 -15.15 -12.75
CA GLU A 90 -23.63 -15.48 -12.05
C GLU A 90 -24.78 -15.55 -13.05
N GLY A 91 -25.53 -16.65 -13.04
CA GLY A 91 -26.77 -16.81 -13.82
C GLY A 91 -26.72 -17.93 -14.87
N TRP A 92 -27.81 -18.04 -15.62
CA TRP A 92 -28.02 -19.01 -16.70
C TRP A 92 -28.43 -18.27 -17.98
N GLU A 93 -27.84 -18.63 -19.11
CA GLU A 93 -28.25 -18.13 -20.43
C GLU A 93 -28.99 -19.23 -21.20
N GLU A 94 -30.17 -18.90 -21.71
CA GLU A 94 -30.96 -19.79 -22.55
C GLU A 94 -30.50 -19.61 -24.01
N ILE A 95 -29.83 -20.61 -24.57
CA ILE A 95 -29.39 -20.60 -25.98
C ILE A 95 -30.62 -20.91 -26.85
N LYS A 96 -31.18 -19.89 -27.48
CA LYS A 96 -32.22 -20.08 -28.51
C LYS A 96 -31.57 -20.48 -29.83
N SER A 97 -31.87 -21.69 -30.28
CA SER A 97 -31.53 -22.21 -31.61
C SER A 97 -32.36 -21.56 -32.71
#